data_AF-A0A259BB21-F1
#
_entry.id   AF-A0A259BB21-F1
#
_cell.length_a   1.000
_cell.length_b   1.000
_cell.length_c   1.000
_cell.angle_alpha   90.00
_cell.angle_beta   90.00
_cell.angle_gamma   90.00
#
_symmetry.space_group_name_H-M   'P 1'
#
loop_
_entity.id
_entity.type
_entity.pdbx_description
1 polymer ?
#
loop_
_entity_poly.entity_id
_entity_poly.type
_entity_poly.pdbx_seq_one_letter_code
_entity_poly.pdbx_strand_id
1 'polypeptide(L)'
;MDCDDNTQKVFGYRHRDLKSRHISNLIPSLTGTGLMEGDGINPRLAYRSRCAVPFQMVDHDGHKALCNLFINRVTLASGLALALICVPLPTD
;
A
#
# COMPACT_ATOMS: atom_id res chain seq x y z
N MET A 1 -4.79 5.07 -8.18
CA MET A 1 -3.40 4.96 -7.71
C MET A 1 -2.52 5.27 -8.90
N ASP A 2 -1.69 6.30 -8.76
CA ASP A 2 -0.58 6.50 -9.69
C ASP A 2 0.59 5.66 -9.13
N CYS A 3 1.08 4.70 -9.89
CA CYS A 3 2.13 3.77 -9.47
C CYS A 3 3.40 4.09 -10.25
N ASP A 4 4.52 4.22 -9.54
CA ASP A 4 5.84 4.39 -10.13
C ASP A 4 6.33 3.09 -10.80
N ASP A 5 7.42 3.18 -11.57
CA ASP A 5 8.02 2.02 -12.21
C ASP A 5 8.55 0.97 -11.21
N ASN A 6 8.82 1.36 -9.96
CA ASN A 6 9.27 0.44 -8.92
C ASN A 6 8.14 -0.48 -8.44
N THR A 7 6.90 -0.02 -8.48
CA THR A 7 5.73 -0.87 -8.18
C THR A 7 5.69 -2.09 -9.10
N GLN A 8 6.08 -1.93 -10.37
CA GLN A 8 6.15 -3.05 -11.31
C GLN A 8 7.24 -4.06 -10.92
N LYS A 9 8.39 -3.58 -10.44
CA LYS A 9 9.47 -4.46 -9.98
C LYS A 9 9.12 -5.21 -8.70
N VAL A 10 8.41 -4.54 -7.78
CA VAL A 10 8.11 -5.08 -6.45
C VAL A 10 6.92 -6.04 -6.48
N PHE A 11 5.88 -5.73 -7.27
CA PHE A 11 4.64 -6.52 -7.27
C PHE A 11 4.36 -7.22 -8.60
N GLY A 12 5.15 -7.01 -9.65
CA GLY A 12 4.93 -7.64 -10.96
C GLY A 12 3.75 -7.08 -11.77
N TYR A 13 3.01 -6.10 -11.26
CA TYR A 13 1.88 -5.50 -11.96
C TYR A 13 2.30 -4.37 -12.89
N ARG A 14 1.68 -4.24 -14.07
CA ARG A 14 1.81 -3.02 -14.87
C ARG A 14 0.94 -1.93 -14.25
N HIS A 15 1.35 -0.68 -14.41
CA HIS A 15 0.63 0.49 -13.89
C HIS A 15 -0.89 0.45 -14.20
N ARG A 16 -1.25 0.09 -15.43
CA ARG A 16 -2.66 0.01 -15.88
C ARG A 16 -3.47 -1.09 -15.18
N ASP A 17 -2.81 -2.16 -14.72
CA ASP A 17 -3.48 -3.32 -14.13
C ASP A 17 -3.93 -3.01 -12.68
N LEU A 18 -3.28 -2.04 -12.04
CA LEU A 18 -3.60 -1.55 -10.70
C LEU A 18 -4.54 -0.35 -10.68
N LYS A 19 -4.74 0.30 -11.84
CA LYS A 19 -5.68 1.42 -11.94
C LYS A 19 -7.08 0.93 -11.58
N SER A 20 -7.73 1.63 -10.66
CA SER A 20 -9.06 1.29 -10.14
C SER A 20 -9.17 -0.07 -9.44
N ARG A 21 -8.05 -0.71 -9.07
CA ARG A 21 -8.06 -1.88 -8.18
C ARG A 21 -7.94 -1.45 -6.72
N HIS A 22 -8.52 -2.24 -5.83
CA HIS A 22 -8.37 -2.01 -4.40
C HIS A 22 -6.96 -2.42 -3.94
N ILE A 23 -6.37 -1.65 -3.02
CA ILE A 23 -5.01 -1.90 -2.51
C ILE A 23 -4.86 -3.27 -1.83
N SER A 24 -5.97 -3.87 -1.40
CA SER A 24 -5.98 -5.23 -0.85
C SER A 24 -5.47 -6.30 -1.80
N ASN A 25 -5.50 -6.05 -3.11
CA ASN A 25 -4.89 -6.97 -4.08
C ASN A 25 -3.37 -7.07 -3.89
N LEU A 26 -2.73 -5.97 -3.48
CA LEU A 26 -1.30 -5.93 -3.19
C LEU A 26 -1.01 -6.24 -1.73
N ILE A 27 -1.89 -5.83 -0.81
CA ILE A 27 -1.70 -5.96 0.64
C ILE A 27 -2.99 -6.52 1.23
N PRO A 28 -3.18 -7.85 1.25
CA PRO A 28 -4.44 -8.48 1.67
C PRO A 28 -4.90 -8.08 3.06
N SER A 29 -3.97 -7.75 3.96
CA SER A 29 -4.28 -7.28 5.32
C SER A 29 -5.02 -5.93 5.37
N LEU A 30 -5.12 -5.20 4.26
CA LEU A 30 -5.95 -4.00 4.12
C LEU A 30 -7.38 -4.33 3.65
N THR A 31 -7.72 -5.59 3.39
CA THR A 31 -9.09 -6.01 3.09
C THR A 31 -10.00 -5.66 4.27
N GLY A 32 -11.05 -4.89 4.01
CA GLY A 32 -12.01 -4.47 5.04
C GLY A 32 -11.48 -3.43 6.04
N THR A 33 -10.26 -2.93 5.86
CA THR A 33 -9.75 -1.81 6.66
C THR A 33 -9.90 -0.52 5.85
N GLY A 34 -10.76 0.38 6.32
CA GLY A 34 -10.83 1.72 5.74
C GLY A 34 -9.47 2.41 5.86
N LEU A 35 -8.91 2.89 4.75
CA LEU A 35 -7.65 3.66 4.77
C LEU A 35 -7.82 5.01 5.49
N MET A 36 -9.05 5.51 5.50
CA MET A 36 -9.45 6.79 6.04
C MET A 36 -10.54 6.58 7.09
N GLU A 37 -10.53 7.42 8.11
CA GLU A 37 -11.57 7.50 9.12
C GLU A 37 -11.89 8.99 9.36
N GLY A 38 -13.09 9.40 8.94
CA GLY A 38 -13.45 10.82 8.83
C GLY A 38 -12.44 11.59 7.96
N ASP A 39 -11.96 12.72 8.48
CA ASP A 39 -10.97 13.56 7.84
C ASP A 39 -9.53 13.15 8.14
N GLY A 40 -9.27 11.91 8.60
CA GLY A 40 -7.94 11.41 8.96
C GLY A 40 -7.57 10.08 8.28
N ILE A 41 -6.28 9.72 8.35
CA ILE A 41 -5.86 8.32 8.11
C ILE A 41 -6.44 7.48 9.24
N ASN A 42 -6.91 6.27 8.95
CA ASN A 42 -7.38 5.35 9.99
C ASN A 42 -6.34 5.21 11.11
N PRO A 43 -6.66 5.55 12.38
CA PRO A 43 -5.70 5.59 13.48
C PRO A 43 -4.99 4.27 13.72
N ARG A 44 -5.67 3.13 13.49
CA ARG A 44 -5.07 1.79 13.61
C ARG A 44 -4.02 1.56 12.53
N LEU A 45 -4.28 1.99 11.30
CA LEU A 45 -3.28 1.94 10.23
C LEU A 45 -2.13 2.90 10.48
N ALA A 46 -2.41 4.12 10.92
CA ALA A 46 -1.38 5.10 11.27
C ALA A 46 -0.46 4.58 12.38
N TYR A 47 -1.03 3.93 13.41
CA TYR A 47 -0.25 3.30 14.47
C TYR A 47 0.63 2.15 13.95
N ARG A 48 0.05 1.19 13.20
CA ARG A 48 0.81 0.07 12.63
C ARG A 48 1.93 0.54 11.70
N SER A 49 1.64 1.56 10.91
CA SER A 49 2.58 2.21 10.02
C SER A 49 3.75 2.85 10.79
N ARG A 50 3.43 3.63 11.84
CA ARG A 50 4.43 4.29 12.70
C ARG A 50 5.32 3.31 13.45
N CYS A 51 4.77 2.18 13.88
CA CYS A 51 5.51 1.13 14.58
C CYS A 51 6.26 0.17 13.64
N ALA A 52 6.26 0.43 12.33
CA ALA A 52 6.85 -0.46 11.32
C ALA A 52 6.38 -1.93 11.49
N VAL A 53 5.09 -2.12 11.81
CA VAL A 53 4.51 -3.45 11.91
C VAL A 53 4.47 -4.04 10.50
N PRO A 54 5.05 -5.23 10.25
CA PRO A 54 5.06 -5.82 8.92
C PRO A 54 3.64 -6.08 8.40
N PHE A 55 3.46 -5.84 7.11
CA PHE A 55 2.28 -6.18 6.34
C PHE A 55 2.64 -7.29 5.36
N GLN A 56 1.72 -8.24 5.16
CA GLN A 56 1.85 -9.19 4.07
C GLN A 56 1.48 -8.48 2.76
N MET A 57 2.39 -8.54 1.80
CA MET A 57 2.15 -8.19 0.41
C MET A 57 2.05 -9.44 -0.46
N VAL A 58 1.33 -9.32 -1.56
CA VAL A 58 1.17 -10.36 -2.58
C VAL A 58 1.51 -9.75 -3.94
N ASP A 59 2.41 -10.41 -4.68
CA ASP A 59 2.73 -10.02 -6.05
C ASP A 59 1.67 -10.54 -7.05
N HIS A 60 1.87 -10.23 -8.33
CA HIS A 60 1.00 -10.66 -9.42
C HIS A 60 0.88 -12.19 -9.53
N ASP A 61 1.95 -12.92 -9.23
CA ASP A 61 2.02 -14.38 -9.35
C ASP A 61 1.51 -15.09 -8.08
N GLY A 62 1.13 -14.33 -7.06
CA GLY A 62 0.59 -14.82 -5.80
C GLY A 62 1.66 -15.10 -4.74
N HIS A 63 2.93 -14.76 -4.98
CA HIS A 63 3.98 -14.89 -3.98
C HIS A 63 3.76 -13.90 -2.84
N LYS A 64 3.94 -14.41 -1.62
CA LYS A 64 3.76 -13.65 -0.39
C LYS A 64 5.12 -13.16 0.10
N ALA A 65 5.22 -11.88 0.37
CA ALA A 65 6.36 -11.27 1.04
C ALA A 65 5.90 -10.37 2.19
N LEU A 66 6.83 -9.94 3.03
CA LEU A 66 6.56 -8.97 4.08
C LEU A 66 7.11 -7.60 3.67
N CYS A 67 6.40 -6.54 4.04
CA CYS A 67 6.85 -5.18 3.85
C CYS A 67 6.48 -4.29 5.04
N ASN A 68 7.27 -3.25 5.26
CA ASN A 68 6.85 -2.13 6.09
C ASN A 68 6.00 -1.19 5.23
N LEU A 69 4.83 -0.83 5.75
CA LEU A 69 3.88 0.05 5.07
C LEU A 69 3.86 1.44 5.72
N PHE A 70 4.25 2.46 4.95
CA PHE A 70 4.14 3.86 5.35
C PHE A 70 2.97 4.53 4.63
N ILE A 71 2.13 5.25 5.37
CA ILE A 71 0.96 5.93 4.83
C ILE A 71 1.07 7.41 5.11
N ASN A 72 1.14 8.21 4.05
CA ASN A 72 1.23 9.67 4.14
C ASN A 72 0.07 10.32 3.39
N ARG A 73 -0.37 11.48 3.90
CA ARG A 73 -1.26 12.37 3.15
C ARG A 73 -0.45 13.26 2.24
N VAL A 74 -0.89 13.38 1.00
CA VAL A 74 -0.29 14.24 0.00
C VAL A 74 -1.37 15.02 -0.73
N THR A 75 -1.02 16.21 -1.22
CA THR A 75 -1.89 17.03 -2.07
C THR A 75 -1.38 16.91 -3.50
N LEU A 76 -2.21 16.38 -4.39
CA LEU A 76 -1.95 16.31 -5.82
C LEU A 76 -2.73 17.42 -6.53
N ALA A 77 -2.40 17.68 -7.80
CA ALA A 77 -3.14 18.61 -8.64
C ALA A 77 -4.64 18.24 -8.75
N SER A 78 -4.98 16.96 -8.61
CA SER A 78 -6.35 16.44 -8.61
C SER A 78 -7.03 16.44 -7.23
N GLY A 79 -6.38 16.93 -6.18
CA GLY A 79 -6.90 16.97 -4.82
C GLY A 79 -6.10 16.14 -3.81
N LEU A 80 -6.67 15.93 -2.62
CA LEU A 80 -6.07 15.17 -1.53
C LEU A 80 -5.98 13.67 -1.88
N ALA A 81 -4.81 13.08 -1.61
CA ALA A 81 -4.56 11.67 -1.83
C ALA A 81 -3.74 11.05 -0.67
N LEU A 82 -3.71 9.73 -0.64
CA LEU A 82 -2.81 8.97 0.22
C LEU A 82 -1.67 8.38 -0.61
N ALA A 83 -0.44 8.63 -0.17
CA ALA A 83 0.74 7.92 -0.64
C ALA A 83 0.99 6.72 0.26
N LEU A 84 1.00 5.53 -0.33
CA LEU A 84 1.38 4.28 0.33
C LEU A 84 2.77 3.88 -0.13
N ILE A 85 3.70 3.75 0.80
CA ILE A 85 5.09 3.38 0.53
C ILE A 85 5.30 1.99 1.13
N CYS A 86 5.58 1.02 0.28
CA CYS A 86 5.90 -0.34 0.68
C CYS A 86 7.40 -0.54 0.61
N VAL A 87 8.03 -0.88 1.74
CA VAL A 87 9.45 -1.24 1.80
C VAL A 87 9.53 -2.74 2.05
N PRO A 88 9.91 -3.55 1.05
CA PRO A 88 10.08 -4.99 1.23
C PRO A 88 11.07 -5.30 2.34
N LEU A 89 10.75 -6.30 3.16
CA LEU A 89 11.68 -6.84 4.14
C LEU A 89 12.51 -7.94 3.48
N PRO A 90 13.81 -8.07 3.82
CA PRO A 90 14.60 -9.20 3.36
C PRO A 90 13.96 -10.50 3.85
N THR A 91 13.79 -11.45 2.94
CA THR A 91 13.56 -12.86 3.28
C THR A 91 14.90 -13.44 3.70
N ASP A 92 15.01 -13.84 4.98
CA ASP A 92 16.10 -14.70 5.48
C ASP A 92 16.15 -16.03 4.71
#